data_AF-A0A358ST13-F1
#
_entry.id   AF-A0A358ST13-F1
#
_cell.length_a   1.000
_cell.length_b   1.000
_cell.length_c   1.000
_cell.angle_alpha   90.00
_cell.angle_beta   90.00
_cell.angle_gamma   90.00
#
_symmetry.space_group_name_H-M   'P 1'
#
loop_
_entity.id
_entity.type
_entity.pdbx_description
1 polymer ?
#
loop_
_entity_poly.entity_id
_entity_poly.type
_entity_poly.pdbx_seq_one_letter_code
_entity_poly.pdbx_strand_id
1 'polypeptide(L)'
;MLILDGSDGVVEDLWNLLPGHEDAALQGEAADKLAVIGNLLDKADRLLIGGGMSYTFLAARGYEVGNSLLEADKIPDVQRVIAAAAERNVELVLPVDLVGATRFAADAEYDVFPVTAFPADREGVDMGPATRELFAEKLADARTVFWNGPVGVFEFPAFAAGTLAVATAISKVDGLTVVGGGDSASAVRHLGLPADAFSHISTGGGASLEYLEGTTLPGLAALADTADPA
;
A
#
# COMPACT_ATOMS: atom_id res chain seq x y z
N MET A 1 -1.56 1.36 -2.76
CA MET A 1 -1.22 0.31 -1.79
C MET A 1 0.26 0.00 -1.87
N LEU A 2 0.91 -0.08 -0.71
CA LEU A 2 2.20 -0.71 -0.51
C LEU A 2 2.02 -1.85 0.51
N ILE A 3 2.46 -3.06 0.17
CA ILE A 3 2.64 -4.17 1.11
C ILE A 3 4.11 -4.50 1.15
N LEU A 4 4.68 -4.47 2.35
CA LEU A 4 6.05 -4.86 2.62
C LEU A 4 6.05 -6.24 3.26
N ASP A 5 6.77 -7.18 2.68
CA ASP A 5 7.28 -8.36 3.39
C ASP A 5 8.75 -8.08 3.73
N GLY A 6 9.17 -8.18 4.98
CA GLY A 6 10.51 -7.75 5.40
C GLY A 6 11.00 -8.43 6.67
N SER A 7 12.32 -8.43 6.86
CA SER A 7 12.96 -8.96 8.08
C SER A 7 12.47 -8.26 9.37
N ASP A 8 12.52 -8.96 10.51
CA ASP A 8 11.96 -8.54 11.81
C ASP A 8 12.26 -7.08 12.20
N GLY A 9 13.42 -6.54 11.79
CA GLY A 9 13.85 -5.17 12.11
C GLY A 9 13.00 -4.04 11.52
N VAL A 10 12.33 -4.25 10.38
CA VAL A 10 11.52 -3.19 9.73
C VAL A 10 10.30 -2.84 10.56
N VAL A 11 9.68 -3.86 11.16
CA VAL A 11 8.50 -3.66 11.98
C VAL A 11 8.83 -3.56 13.45
N GLU A 12 9.97 -4.05 13.93
CA GLU A 12 10.47 -3.65 15.25
C GLU A 12 10.73 -2.13 15.30
N ASP A 13 11.30 -1.54 14.23
CA ASP A 13 11.41 -0.09 14.06
C ASP A 13 10.03 0.60 14.06
N LEU A 14 9.03 0.05 13.36
CA LEU A 14 7.67 0.61 13.34
C LEU A 14 6.92 0.40 14.67
N TRP A 15 7.15 -0.72 15.34
CA TRP A 15 6.50 -1.15 16.58
C TRP A 15 6.97 -0.34 17.77
N ASN A 16 8.28 -0.09 17.88
CA ASN A 16 8.88 0.70 18.95
C ASN A 16 8.48 2.18 18.93
N LEU A 17 7.75 2.62 17.90
CA LEU A 17 7.34 4.01 17.68
C LEU A 17 5.84 4.24 17.77
N LEU A 18 5.04 3.18 17.86
CA LEU A 18 3.62 3.28 18.10
C LEU A 18 3.42 3.39 19.62
N PRO A 19 2.96 4.55 20.14
CA PRO A 19 2.83 4.75 21.57
C PRO A 19 1.86 3.71 22.16
N GLY A 20 2.28 3.08 23.24
CA GLY A 20 1.40 2.31 24.09
C GLY A 20 0.32 3.23 24.66
N HIS A 21 -0.93 2.93 24.35
CA HIS A 21 -2.15 3.54 24.87
C HIS A 21 -2.40 5.03 24.54
N GLU A 22 -3.51 5.23 23.83
CA GLU A 22 -4.32 6.46 23.66
C GLU A 22 -3.72 7.61 22.82
N ASP A 23 -4.46 7.93 21.76
CA ASP A 23 -4.52 9.18 20.98
C ASP A 23 -3.26 10.01 20.77
N ALA A 24 -2.74 9.98 19.53
CA ALA A 24 -2.04 11.11 18.93
C ALA A 24 -2.33 11.18 17.42
N ALA A 25 -3.30 12.01 17.04
CA ALA A 25 -3.51 12.40 15.65
C ALA A 25 -2.48 13.48 15.27
N LEU A 26 -1.38 13.07 14.63
CA LEU A 26 -0.46 13.98 13.96
C LEU A 26 -0.96 14.22 12.53
N GLN A 27 -1.44 15.43 12.25
CA GLN A 27 -1.73 15.91 10.90
C GLN A 27 -0.42 16.33 10.24
N GLY A 28 0.27 15.37 9.61
CA GLY A 28 1.40 15.61 8.70
C GLY A 28 0.91 15.87 7.27
N GLU A 29 1.64 16.69 6.53
CA GLU A 29 1.48 16.89 5.08
C GLU A 29 1.63 15.52 4.37
N ALA A 30 0.93 15.30 3.26
CA ALA A 30 0.92 13.99 2.62
C ALA A 30 2.34 13.65 2.08
N ALA A 31 3.04 12.78 2.80
CA ALA A 31 4.28 12.10 2.41
C ALA A 31 4.31 11.73 0.91
N ASP A 32 5.43 12.01 0.22
CA ASP A 32 5.62 11.57 -1.17
C ASP A 32 5.80 10.06 -1.15
N LYS A 33 4.74 9.35 -1.56
CA LYS A 33 4.69 7.89 -1.51
C LYS A 33 5.83 7.22 -2.28
N LEU A 34 6.46 7.89 -3.26
CA LEU A 34 7.65 7.36 -3.95
C LEU A 34 8.92 7.44 -3.08
N ALA A 35 9.05 8.47 -2.23
CA ALA A 35 10.13 8.57 -1.26
C ALA A 35 10.01 7.47 -0.19
N VAL A 36 8.79 7.24 0.30
CA VAL A 36 8.46 6.10 1.18
C VAL A 36 8.92 4.78 0.54
N ILE A 37 8.55 4.53 -0.72
CA ILE A 37 8.96 3.31 -1.43
C ILE A 37 10.48 3.22 -1.51
N GLY A 38 11.17 4.31 -1.87
CA GLY A 38 12.62 4.35 -1.99
C GLY A 38 13.34 3.88 -0.73
N ASN A 39 12.91 4.34 0.45
CA ASN A 39 13.47 3.90 1.72
C ASN A 39 13.15 2.45 2.07
N LEU A 40 11.99 1.97 1.65
CA LEU A 40 11.55 0.61 1.96
C LEU A 40 12.25 -0.43 1.09
N LEU A 41 12.84 -0.05 -0.04
CA LEU A 41 13.65 -0.95 -0.86
C LEU A 41 14.88 -1.50 -0.14
N ASP A 42 15.40 -0.82 0.88
CA ASP A 42 16.55 -1.32 1.66
C ASP A 42 16.13 -2.34 2.74
N LYS A 43 14.82 -2.50 2.95
CA LYS A 43 14.22 -3.17 4.12
C LYS A 43 13.27 -4.31 3.74
N ALA A 44 12.60 -4.22 2.59
CA ALA A 44 11.59 -5.16 2.14
C ALA A 44 12.15 -6.21 1.19
N ASP A 45 11.69 -7.44 1.34
CA ASP A 45 11.86 -8.54 0.39
C ASP A 45 10.91 -8.38 -0.81
N ARG A 46 9.68 -7.89 -0.56
CA ARG A 46 8.64 -7.73 -1.59
C ARG A 46 7.88 -6.42 -1.43
N LEU A 47 7.54 -5.81 -2.57
CA LEU A 47 6.64 -4.67 -2.68
C LEU A 47 5.45 -5.03 -3.57
N LEU A 48 4.24 -5.11 -3.00
CA LEU A 48 3.00 -5.25 -3.79
C LEU A 48 2.38 -3.87 -3.99
N ILE A 49 2.26 -3.43 -5.25
CA ILE A 49 1.72 -2.12 -5.60
C ILE A 49 0.31 -2.26 -6.19
N GLY A 50 -0.66 -1.58 -5.60
CA GLY A 50 -2.06 -1.56 -6.08
C GLY A 50 -2.71 -0.18 -5.95
N GLY A 51 -3.95 -0.06 -6.40
CA GLY A 51 -4.69 1.22 -6.44
C GLY A 51 -4.13 2.19 -7.48
N GLY A 52 -4.44 3.49 -7.35
CA GLY A 52 -4.06 4.52 -8.34
C GLY A 52 -2.59 4.51 -8.73
N MET A 53 -1.69 4.34 -7.76
CA MET A 53 -0.25 4.29 -8.01
C MET A 53 0.16 3.16 -8.97
N SER A 54 -0.54 2.03 -8.96
CA SER A 54 -0.21 0.91 -9.84
C SER A 54 -0.33 1.28 -11.32
N TYR A 55 -1.20 2.22 -11.69
CA TYR A 55 -1.33 2.69 -13.08
C TYR A 55 -0.07 3.39 -13.56
N THR A 56 0.54 4.24 -12.74
CA THR A 56 1.83 4.86 -13.09
C THR A 56 2.95 3.82 -13.23
N PHE A 57 2.96 2.77 -12.39
CA PHE A 57 3.90 1.64 -12.53
C PHE A 57 3.67 0.79 -13.78
N LEU A 58 2.42 0.55 -14.14
CA LEU A 58 2.05 -0.18 -15.36
C LEU A 58 2.42 0.64 -16.60
N ALA A 59 2.10 1.94 -16.62
CA ALA A 59 2.48 2.86 -17.68
C ALA A 59 4.00 2.97 -17.83
N ALA A 60 4.75 3.00 -16.72
CA ALA A 60 6.21 2.99 -16.73
C ALA A 60 6.81 1.70 -17.34
N ARG A 61 6.06 0.59 -17.31
CA ARG A 61 6.39 -0.68 -18.00
C ARG A 61 5.85 -0.75 -19.44
N GLY A 62 5.22 0.31 -19.93
CA GLY A 62 4.70 0.41 -21.29
C GLY A 62 3.31 -0.19 -21.50
N TYR A 63 2.55 -0.47 -20.43
CA TYR A 63 1.16 -0.91 -20.54
C TYR A 63 0.20 0.27 -20.70
N GLU A 64 -0.88 0.03 -21.43
CA GLU A 64 -2.03 0.94 -21.49
C GLU A 64 -2.76 0.95 -20.14
N VAL A 65 -3.20 2.13 -19.70
CA VAL A 65 -3.98 2.31 -18.47
C VAL A 65 -5.26 3.13 -18.70
N GLY A 66 -5.56 3.50 -19.94
CA GLY A 66 -6.75 4.23 -20.34
C GLY A 66 -6.90 5.55 -19.59
N ASN A 67 -8.10 5.80 -19.09
CA ASN A 67 -8.45 7.02 -18.35
C ASN A 67 -8.15 6.91 -16.84
N SER A 68 -7.39 5.90 -16.41
CA SER A 68 -7.06 5.68 -15.00
C SER A 68 -6.21 6.82 -14.41
N LEU A 69 -6.19 6.91 -13.08
CA LEU A 69 -5.41 7.90 -12.34
C LEU A 69 -3.89 7.73 -12.59
N LEU A 70 -3.37 8.46 -13.58
CA LEU A 70 -1.99 8.40 -14.03
C LEU A 70 -1.24 9.70 -13.70
N GLU A 71 -0.13 9.58 -12.99
CA GLU A 71 0.83 10.66 -12.75
C GLU A 71 1.96 10.57 -13.78
N ALA A 72 1.71 11.04 -15.01
CA ALA A 72 2.63 10.85 -16.14
C ALA A 72 4.01 11.50 -15.92
N ASP A 73 4.06 12.61 -15.19
CA ASP A 73 5.29 13.30 -14.80
C ASP A 73 6.15 12.50 -13.81
N LYS A 74 5.56 11.55 -13.08
CA LYS A 74 6.24 10.65 -12.15
C LYS A 74 6.78 9.36 -12.78
N ILE A 75 6.50 9.10 -14.06
CA ILE A 75 7.01 7.91 -14.77
C ILE A 75 8.55 7.77 -14.66
N PRO A 76 9.37 8.83 -14.86
CA PRO A 76 10.81 8.72 -14.68
C PRO A 76 11.23 8.31 -13.27
N ASP A 77 10.51 8.78 -12.24
CA ASP A 77 10.77 8.44 -10.84
C ASP A 77 10.42 6.97 -10.56
N VAL A 78 9.28 6.52 -11.07
CA VAL A 78 8.84 5.13 -10.98
C VAL A 78 9.80 4.19 -11.70
N GLN A 79 10.34 4.57 -12.85
CA GLN A 79 11.36 3.78 -13.54
C GLN A 79 12.65 3.65 -12.71
N ARG A 80 13.06 4.70 -12.00
CA ARG A 80 14.18 4.63 -11.04
C ARG A 80 13.87 3.68 -9.88
N VAL A 81 12.67 3.72 -9.34
CA VAL A 81 12.22 2.78 -8.29
C VAL A 81 12.26 1.34 -8.77
N ILE A 82 11.74 1.06 -9.99
CA ILE A 82 11.76 -0.29 -10.59
C ILE A 82 13.21 -0.80 -10.73
N ALA A 83 14.12 0.06 -11.21
CA ALA A 83 15.53 -0.29 -11.34
C ALA A 83 16.19 -0.55 -9.98
N ALA A 84 15.95 0.34 -9.00
CA ALA A 84 16.48 0.23 -7.65
C ALA A 84 16.00 -1.05 -6.92
N ALA A 85 14.74 -1.45 -7.13
CA ALA A 85 14.19 -2.71 -6.62
C ALA A 85 14.93 -3.92 -7.21
N ALA A 86 15.18 -3.92 -8.52
CA ALA A 86 15.92 -4.99 -9.18
C ALA A 86 17.38 -5.08 -8.69
N GLU A 87 18.05 -3.94 -8.50
CA GLU A 87 19.42 -3.88 -7.95
C GLU A 87 19.52 -4.45 -6.53
N ARG A 88 18.46 -4.29 -5.73
CA ARG A 88 18.37 -4.73 -4.33
C ARG A 88 17.73 -6.12 -4.15
N ASN A 89 17.36 -6.79 -5.24
CA ASN A 89 16.63 -8.06 -5.23
C ASN A 89 15.27 -7.99 -4.50
N VAL A 90 14.63 -6.82 -4.53
CA VAL A 90 13.27 -6.64 -3.99
C VAL A 90 12.27 -7.04 -5.06
N GLU A 91 11.38 -7.98 -4.74
CA GLU A 91 10.35 -8.42 -5.67
C GLU A 91 9.25 -7.36 -5.79
N LEU A 92 9.18 -6.70 -6.94
CA LEU A 92 8.11 -5.75 -7.25
C LEU A 92 6.94 -6.45 -7.95
N VAL A 93 5.85 -6.66 -7.20
CA VAL A 93 4.62 -7.32 -7.66
C VAL A 93 3.59 -6.26 -8.07
N LEU A 94 3.19 -6.29 -9.33
CA LEU A 94 2.20 -5.37 -9.92
C LEU A 94 0.94 -6.14 -10.35
N PRO A 95 -0.19 -5.46 -10.58
CA PRO A 95 -1.38 -6.09 -11.11
C PRO A 95 -1.12 -6.74 -12.48
N VAL A 96 -1.77 -7.89 -12.70
CA VAL A 96 -1.75 -8.63 -13.98
C VAL A 96 -3.07 -8.54 -14.72
N ASP A 97 -4.14 -8.15 -14.01
CA ASP A 97 -5.46 -7.83 -14.53
C ASP A 97 -6.11 -6.72 -13.69
N LEU A 98 -7.01 -5.98 -14.31
CA LEU A 98 -7.66 -4.81 -13.73
C LEU A 98 -9.17 -4.87 -14.01
N VAL A 99 -9.97 -4.31 -13.10
CA VAL A 99 -11.37 -3.98 -13.36
C VAL A 99 -11.41 -2.61 -14.01
N GLY A 100 -11.83 -2.57 -15.28
CA GLY A 100 -11.98 -1.34 -16.06
C GLY A 100 -13.44 -0.93 -16.18
N ALA A 101 -13.78 0.23 -15.64
CA ALA A 101 -15.12 0.82 -15.73
C ALA A 101 -15.23 1.83 -16.88
N THR A 102 -16.47 2.05 -17.34
CA THR A 102 -16.80 3.12 -18.31
C THR A 102 -16.60 4.53 -17.76
N ARG A 103 -16.69 4.70 -16.43
CA ARG A 103 -16.54 5.97 -15.69
C ARG A 103 -16.31 5.70 -14.20
N PHE A 104 -15.78 6.69 -13.48
CA PHE A 104 -15.76 6.71 -12.02
C PHE A 104 -17.16 6.89 -11.40
N ALA A 105 -17.93 5.81 -11.27
CA ALA A 105 -19.23 5.82 -10.59
C ALA A 105 -19.60 4.43 -10.04
N ALA A 106 -20.32 4.41 -8.91
CA ALA A 106 -20.74 3.17 -8.25
C ALA A 106 -21.61 2.24 -9.13
N ASP A 107 -22.29 2.81 -10.13
CA ASP A 107 -23.21 2.14 -11.06
C ASP A 107 -22.64 2.03 -12.48
N ALA A 108 -21.33 2.25 -12.65
CA ALA A 108 -20.68 2.14 -13.95
C ALA A 108 -20.64 0.68 -14.44
N GLU A 109 -20.86 0.48 -15.74
CA GLU A 109 -20.55 -0.79 -16.39
C GLU A 109 -19.04 -1.03 -16.34
N TYR A 110 -18.65 -2.26 -16.04
CA TYR A 110 -17.25 -2.66 -15.88
C TYR A 110 -17.02 -4.08 -16.41
N ASP A 111 -15.78 -4.32 -16.82
CA ASP A 111 -15.27 -5.63 -17.24
C ASP A 111 -13.87 -5.84 -16.64
N VAL A 112 -13.38 -7.07 -16.69
CA VAL A 112 -12.02 -7.43 -16.27
C VAL A 112 -11.13 -7.55 -17.51
N PHE A 113 -9.96 -6.92 -17.46
CA PHE A 113 -8.98 -6.95 -18.55
C PHE A 113 -7.60 -7.33 -18.04
N PRO A 114 -6.85 -8.20 -18.75
CA PRO A 114 -5.42 -8.35 -18.47
C PRO A 114 -4.70 -7.02 -18.77
N VAL A 115 -3.66 -6.69 -18.01
CA VAL A 115 -2.91 -5.42 -18.19
C VAL A 115 -2.30 -5.29 -19.59
N THR A 116 -2.04 -6.41 -20.27
CA THR A 116 -1.54 -6.44 -21.65
C THR A 116 -2.56 -6.03 -22.70
N ALA A 117 -3.85 -5.93 -22.34
CA ALA A 117 -4.94 -5.57 -23.24
C ALA A 117 -5.95 -4.63 -22.58
N PHE A 118 -5.50 -3.81 -21.63
CA PHE A 118 -6.37 -2.84 -20.97
C PHE A 118 -6.84 -1.80 -22.00
N PRO A 119 -8.16 -1.54 -22.14
CA PRO A 119 -8.65 -0.63 -23.17
C PRO A 119 -8.40 0.84 -22.82
N ALA A 120 -8.08 1.65 -23.84
CA ALA A 120 -7.79 3.08 -23.67
C ALA A 120 -9.03 3.91 -23.23
N ASP A 121 -10.25 3.40 -23.44
CA ASP A 121 -11.49 4.07 -23.09
C ASP A 121 -12.02 3.70 -21.69
N ARG A 122 -11.29 2.89 -20.93
CA ARG A 122 -11.67 2.45 -19.58
C ARG A 122 -10.87 3.14 -18.50
N GLU A 123 -11.49 3.25 -17.32
CA GLU A 123 -10.89 3.76 -16.10
C GLU A 123 -10.74 2.61 -15.09
N GLY A 124 -9.53 2.38 -14.60
CA GLY A 124 -9.23 1.35 -13.61
C GLY A 124 -9.81 1.72 -12.25
N VAL A 125 -10.63 0.84 -11.69
CA VAL A 125 -11.34 1.08 -10.42
C VAL A 125 -11.08 0.03 -9.35
N ASP A 126 -10.53 -1.13 -9.72
CA ASP A 126 -10.12 -2.19 -8.81
C ASP A 126 -9.14 -3.15 -9.52
N MET A 127 -8.50 -4.05 -8.77
CA MET A 127 -7.72 -5.15 -9.36
C MET A 127 -8.63 -6.31 -9.79
N GLY A 128 -8.24 -7.02 -10.85
CA GLY A 128 -8.95 -8.22 -11.30
C GLY A 128 -8.68 -9.46 -10.42
N PRO A 129 -9.44 -10.54 -10.63
CA PRO A 129 -9.31 -11.78 -9.87
C PRO A 129 -7.92 -12.43 -9.92
N ALA A 130 -7.22 -12.39 -11.06
CA ALA A 130 -5.89 -13.01 -11.15
C ALA A 130 -4.86 -12.26 -10.30
N THR A 131 -4.98 -10.94 -10.21
CA THR A 131 -4.15 -10.12 -9.32
C THR A 131 -4.47 -10.39 -7.86
N ARG A 132 -5.75 -10.59 -7.50
CA ARG A 132 -6.14 -10.93 -6.12
C ARG A 132 -5.50 -12.24 -5.68
N GLU A 133 -5.52 -13.25 -6.55
CA GLU A 133 -4.86 -14.53 -6.32
C GLU A 133 -3.35 -14.38 -6.18
N LEU A 134 -2.71 -13.65 -7.10
CA LEU A 134 -1.27 -13.37 -7.05
C LEU A 134 -0.87 -12.66 -5.74
N PHE A 135 -1.62 -11.65 -5.32
CA PHE A 135 -1.29 -10.90 -4.11
C PHE A 135 -1.50 -11.76 -2.86
N ALA A 136 -2.58 -12.58 -2.83
CA ALA A 136 -2.80 -13.52 -1.74
C ALA A 136 -1.70 -14.59 -1.66
N GLU A 137 -1.22 -15.09 -2.80
CA GLU A 137 -0.08 -16.03 -2.87
C GLU A 137 1.19 -15.40 -2.29
N LYS A 138 1.50 -14.16 -2.70
CA LYS A 138 2.69 -13.42 -2.24
C LYS A 138 2.64 -13.01 -0.78
N LEU A 139 1.45 -12.99 -0.19
CA LEU A 139 1.24 -12.73 1.24
C LEU A 139 1.26 -14.00 2.10
N ALA A 140 1.12 -15.19 1.50
CA ALA A 140 0.87 -16.42 2.24
C ALA A 140 2.06 -16.88 3.08
N ASP A 141 3.29 -16.56 2.66
CA ASP A 141 4.54 -16.87 3.36
C ASP A 141 5.16 -15.63 4.05
N ALA A 142 4.49 -14.48 3.98
CA ALA A 142 4.93 -13.27 4.64
C ALA A 142 4.89 -13.46 6.16
N ARG A 143 5.90 -12.93 6.86
CA ARG A 143 5.93 -12.92 8.34
C ARG A 143 5.66 -11.55 8.93
N THR A 144 5.79 -10.54 8.10
CA THR A 144 5.75 -9.16 8.49
C THR A 144 5.07 -8.42 7.36
N VAL A 145 3.96 -7.73 7.64
CA VAL A 145 3.22 -6.99 6.63
C VAL A 145 2.92 -5.58 7.10
N PHE A 146 3.38 -4.58 6.35
CA PHE A 146 2.90 -3.21 6.45
C PHE A 146 1.96 -2.91 5.28
N TRP A 147 0.69 -2.64 5.56
CA TRP A 147 -0.32 -2.31 4.55
C TRP A 147 -0.72 -0.84 4.61
N ASN A 148 -0.42 -0.10 3.55
CA ASN A 148 -0.79 1.30 3.40
C ASN A 148 -1.49 1.60 2.07
N GLY A 149 -2.79 1.83 2.15
CA GLY A 149 -3.70 2.23 1.10
C GLY A 149 -4.52 1.08 0.51
N PRO A 150 -5.82 1.28 0.23
CA PRO A 150 -6.63 0.32 -0.51
C PRO A 150 -6.13 0.15 -1.96
N VAL A 151 -6.68 -0.85 -2.66
CA VAL A 151 -6.30 -1.22 -4.04
C VAL A 151 -7.38 -1.00 -5.07
N GLY A 152 -8.62 -0.81 -4.62
CA GLY A 152 -9.77 -0.43 -5.44
C GLY A 152 -10.59 0.65 -4.74
N VAL A 153 -11.57 1.19 -5.44
CA VAL A 153 -12.53 2.19 -4.96
C VAL A 153 -13.54 1.49 -4.04
N PHE A 154 -13.08 1.09 -2.86
CA PHE A 154 -13.80 0.22 -1.92
C PHE A 154 -15.09 0.84 -1.36
N GLU A 155 -15.24 2.16 -1.50
CA GLU A 155 -16.46 2.90 -1.20
C GLU A 155 -17.62 2.49 -2.12
N PHE A 156 -17.31 1.96 -3.31
CA PHE A 156 -18.29 1.39 -4.22
C PHE A 156 -18.29 -0.14 -4.08
N PRO A 157 -19.40 -0.77 -3.66
CA PRO A 157 -19.44 -2.22 -3.45
C PRO A 157 -19.01 -3.05 -4.66
N ALA A 158 -19.27 -2.56 -5.88
CA ALA A 158 -18.84 -3.21 -7.13
C ALA A 158 -17.31 -3.27 -7.30
N PHE A 159 -16.56 -2.36 -6.66
CA PHE A 159 -15.11 -2.18 -6.81
C PHE A 159 -14.35 -2.39 -5.49
N ALA A 160 -14.99 -3.04 -4.52
CA ALA A 160 -14.42 -3.32 -3.21
C ALA A 160 -13.69 -4.67 -3.11
N ALA A 161 -13.89 -5.55 -4.10
CA ALA A 161 -13.48 -6.95 -4.00
C ALA A 161 -11.96 -7.13 -3.96
N GLY A 162 -11.17 -6.29 -4.65
CA GLY A 162 -9.71 -6.32 -4.54
C GLY A 162 -9.22 -5.89 -3.16
N THR A 163 -9.76 -4.79 -2.62
CA THR A 163 -9.40 -4.31 -1.27
C THR A 163 -9.75 -5.34 -0.21
N LEU A 164 -10.94 -5.96 -0.31
CA LEU A 164 -11.36 -7.04 0.57
C LEU A 164 -10.43 -8.26 0.47
N ALA A 165 -10.06 -8.66 -0.75
CA ALA A 165 -9.18 -9.82 -0.96
C ALA A 165 -7.81 -9.61 -0.29
N VAL A 166 -7.20 -8.45 -0.47
CA VAL A 166 -5.93 -8.11 0.18
C VAL A 166 -6.06 -8.07 1.68
N ALA A 167 -7.05 -7.33 2.21
CA ALA A 167 -7.22 -7.21 3.65
C ALA A 167 -7.50 -8.57 4.31
N THR A 168 -8.25 -9.45 3.61
CA THR A 168 -8.47 -10.83 4.04
C THR A 168 -7.18 -11.66 4.01
N ALA A 169 -6.34 -11.51 2.98
CA ALA A 169 -5.06 -12.21 2.91
C ALA A 169 -4.13 -11.78 4.06
N ILE A 170 -4.04 -10.48 4.33
CA ILE A 170 -3.26 -9.94 5.44
C ILE A 170 -3.77 -10.46 6.79
N SER A 171 -5.10 -10.51 7.00
CA SER A 171 -5.68 -11.02 8.25
C SER A 171 -5.38 -12.49 8.56
N LYS A 172 -4.81 -13.23 7.58
CA LYS A 172 -4.43 -14.64 7.71
C LYS A 172 -2.92 -14.85 7.83
N VAL A 173 -2.13 -13.78 7.77
CA VAL A 173 -0.68 -13.84 7.94
C VAL A 173 -0.37 -14.28 9.37
N ASP A 174 0.39 -15.37 9.51
CA ASP A 174 0.90 -15.86 10.79
C ASP A 174 2.17 -15.08 11.15
N GLY A 175 1.97 -13.83 11.57
CA GLY A 175 3.04 -12.86 11.72
C GLY A 175 2.55 -11.48 12.13
N LEU A 176 3.44 -10.51 12.04
CA LEU A 176 3.18 -9.14 12.45
C LEU A 176 2.54 -8.35 11.31
N THR A 177 1.31 -7.88 11.50
CA THR A 177 0.56 -7.12 10.49
C THR A 177 0.22 -5.72 10.99
N VAL A 178 0.64 -4.70 10.26
CA VAL A 178 0.44 -3.29 10.58
C VAL A 178 -0.37 -2.64 9.46
N VAL A 179 -1.58 -2.19 9.79
CA VAL A 179 -2.42 -1.39 8.89
C VAL A 179 -2.10 0.08 9.15
N GLY A 180 -1.52 0.76 8.18
CA GLY A 180 -1.15 2.16 8.28
C GLY A 180 -2.06 3.07 7.47
N GLY A 181 -2.46 4.20 8.05
CA GLY A 181 -3.14 5.29 7.35
C GLY A 181 -4.66 5.23 7.42
N GLY A 182 -5.29 6.40 7.35
CA GLY A 182 -6.73 6.59 7.54
C GLY A 182 -7.58 5.76 6.56
N ASP A 183 -7.19 5.69 5.29
CA ASP A 183 -7.94 4.98 4.24
C ASP A 183 -7.93 3.47 4.45
N SER A 184 -6.80 2.89 4.89
CA SER A 184 -6.71 1.43 5.15
C SER A 184 -7.45 1.05 6.42
N ALA A 185 -7.31 1.85 7.48
CA ALA A 185 -8.13 1.68 8.69
C ALA A 185 -9.63 1.83 8.37
N SER A 186 -9.99 2.75 7.47
CA SER A 186 -11.35 2.92 6.96
C SER A 186 -11.82 1.70 6.18
N ALA A 187 -11.00 1.14 5.30
CA ALA A 187 -11.32 -0.07 4.53
C ALA A 187 -11.58 -1.28 5.44
N VAL A 188 -10.75 -1.52 6.47
CA VAL A 188 -10.97 -2.60 7.45
C VAL A 188 -12.37 -2.49 8.07
N ARG A 189 -12.76 -1.28 8.51
CA ARG A 189 -14.08 -1.04 9.12
C ARG A 189 -15.23 -1.17 8.11
N HIS A 190 -15.12 -0.54 6.94
CA HIS A 190 -16.20 -0.52 5.94
C HIS A 190 -16.47 -1.92 5.37
N LEU A 191 -15.43 -2.74 5.25
CA LEU A 191 -15.53 -4.11 4.72
C LEU A 191 -15.88 -5.14 5.79
N GLY A 192 -16.11 -4.71 7.05
CA GLY A 192 -16.56 -5.57 8.14
C GLY A 192 -15.52 -6.59 8.59
N LEU A 193 -14.23 -6.29 8.44
CA LEU A 193 -13.15 -7.17 8.88
C LEU A 193 -12.91 -7.00 10.39
N PRO A 194 -12.67 -8.09 11.12
CA PRO A 194 -12.36 -8.04 12.55
C PRO A 194 -11.04 -7.29 12.77
N ALA A 195 -11.08 -6.20 13.55
CA ALA A 195 -9.92 -5.36 13.81
C ALA A 195 -8.79 -6.12 14.55
N ASP A 196 -9.17 -7.10 15.38
CA ASP A 196 -8.27 -7.98 16.13
C ASP A 196 -7.62 -9.08 15.27
N ALA A 197 -8.00 -9.20 13.99
CA ALA A 197 -7.28 -10.04 13.03
C ALA A 197 -6.04 -9.36 12.43
N PHE A 198 -5.76 -8.11 12.82
CA PHE A 198 -4.54 -7.39 12.48
C PHE A 198 -3.76 -7.11 13.77
N SER A 199 -2.43 -7.23 13.75
CA SER A 199 -1.62 -7.02 14.95
C SER A 199 -1.66 -5.55 15.41
N HIS A 200 -1.73 -4.62 14.46
CA HIS A 200 -1.88 -3.20 14.74
C HIS A 200 -2.63 -2.45 13.63
N ILE A 201 -3.43 -1.46 14.02
CA ILE A 201 -4.09 -0.53 13.10
C ILE A 201 -3.75 0.90 13.55
N SER A 202 -2.84 1.55 12.81
CA SER A 202 -2.42 2.93 13.07
C SER A 202 -3.29 3.92 12.30
N THR A 203 -3.95 4.80 13.05
CA THR A 203 -4.61 5.99 12.51
C THR A 203 -3.68 7.21 12.46
N GLY A 204 -2.38 7.04 12.75
CA GLY A 204 -1.37 8.10 12.87
C GLY A 204 -1.04 8.87 11.58
N GLY A 205 -1.77 8.63 10.48
CA GLY A 205 -1.73 9.45 9.27
C GLY A 205 -0.32 9.72 8.74
N GLY A 206 0.01 11.00 8.57
CA GLY A 206 1.29 11.48 8.03
C GLY A 206 2.50 11.13 8.90
N ALA A 207 2.37 11.06 10.23
CA ALA A 207 3.51 10.77 11.09
C ALA A 207 4.07 9.34 10.93
N SER A 208 3.21 8.34 10.73
CA SER A 208 3.69 6.99 10.42
C SER A 208 4.40 6.92 9.05
N LEU A 209 4.03 7.79 8.11
CA LEU A 209 4.66 7.85 6.79
C LEU A 209 5.95 8.69 6.79
N GLU A 210 5.98 9.84 7.46
CA GLU A 210 7.18 10.69 7.61
C GLU A 210 8.36 9.92 8.24
N TYR A 211 8.07 9.02 9.19
CA TYR A 211 9.09 8.12 9.74
C TYR A 211 9.55 7.07 8.73
N LEU A 212 8.62 6.49 7.95
CA LEU A 212 8.97 5.56 6.86
C LEU A 212 9.78 6.23 5.74
N GLU A 213 9.58 7.53 5.52
CA GLU A 213 10.44 8.39 4.69
C GLU A 213 11.82 8.64 5.32
N GLY A 214 12.11 8.08 6.49
CA GLY A 214 13.41 8.20 7.15
C GLY A 214 13.61 9.58 7.77
N THR A 215 12.55 10.36 7.90
CA THR A 215 12.58 11.68 8.52
C THR A 215 12.51 11.51 10.03
N THR A 216 13.39 12.21 10.77
CA THR A 216 13.30 12.24 12.23
C THR A 216 12.01 12.95 12.64
N LEU A 217 11.08 12.22 13.27
CA LEU A 217 9.84 12.82 13.75
C LEU A 217 10.14 13.82 14.89
N PRO A 218 9.63 15.06 14.84
CA PRO A 218 9.85 16.06 15.89
C PRO A 218 9.46 15.57 17.29
N GLY A 219 8.39 14.76 17.39
CA GLY A 219 7.96 14.15 18.65
C GLY A 219 8.96 13.11 19.21
N LEU A 220 9.61 12.33 18.35
CA LEU A 220 10.65 11.38 18.76
C LEU A 220 11.95 12.09 19.11
N ALA A 221 12.30 13.15 18.36
CA ALA A 221 13.44 14.00 18.69
C ALA A 221 13.29 14.64 20.07
N ALA A 222 12.09 15.15 20.38
CA ALA A 222 11.80 15.76 21.67
C ALA A 222 11.87 14.75 22.84
N LEU A 223 11.48 13.49 22.62
CA LEU A 223 11.59 12.43 23.63
C LEU A 223 13.04 11.95 23.81
N ALA A 224 13.81 11.86 22.72
CA ALA A 224 15.23 11.51 22.76
C ALA A 224 16.07 12.57 23.51
N ASP A 225 15.69 13.85 23.42
CA ASP A 225 16.32 14.94 24.19
C ASP A 225 16.00 14.89 25.70
N THR A 226 14.94 14.17 26.11
CA THR A 226 14.57 14.01 27.53
C THR A 226 15.14 12.75 28.18
N ALA A 227 15.79 11.86 27.42
CA ALA A 227 16.53 10.73 27.93
C ALA A 227 17.92 11.18 28.42
N ASP A 228 17.95 11.89 29.55
CA ASP A 228 19.19 12.21 30.27
C ASP A 228 19.78 10.92 30.85
N PRO A 229 21.07 10.58 30.62
CA PRO A 229 21.68 9.39 31.19
C PRO A 229 21.83 9.55 32.71
N ALA A 230 20.96 8.87 33.47
CA ALA A 230 21.14 8.59 34.88
C ALA A 230 21.92 7.29 35.10
#